data_AF-A0A8J6UPT4-F1
#
_entry.id   AF-A0A8J6UPT4-F1
#
_cell.length_a   1.000
_cell.length_b   1.000
_cell.length_c   1.000
_cell.angle_alpha   90.00
_cell.angle_beta   90.00
_cell.angle_gamma   90.00
#
_symmetry.space_group_name_H-M   'P 1'
#
loop_
_entity.id
_entity.type
_entity.pdbx_description
1 polymer ?
#
loop_
_entity_poly.entity_id
_entity_poly.type
_entity_poly.pdbx_seq_one_letter_code
_entity_poly.pdbx_strand_id
1 'polypeptide(L)'
;MGAALTIQELDDSWLDCIQPGYDELGQPNFMTPTGDLVTGIFVDIPNEVYHSLPALSSSGLKKFRVSPAHYYREYMSDIERKRTTVQQRTLDAGTYGHELVLEPDGFYDRYYRGIVESQMEKGVLFTADDLKKELIELGAPHSGKKDELAKRLLKLAPEKKIFTVMQEELAKANPDKQLIDGVVWDDAHRIMDSVYKSVDAPVLLEDGFSELTVIATCPMTGLILKCRFDRLRRDAVASDVKTTMDASPEGFRRQIEKLGYHLQEAFYTHVARAAGIPIEHFWFIAVEYQQADICEVYEIGPKGKQKSMFQFLQHLNEFKAVSEDEDWYGYSKDRTAKTIELSRWA
;
A
#
# COMPACT_ATOMS: atom_id res chain seq x y z
N MET A 1 -30.68 -40.59 -9.57
CA MET A 1 -31.02 -39.16 -9.66
C MET A 1 -29.78 -38.37 -9.27
N GLY A 2 -28.92 -38.06 -10.24
CA GLY A 2 -27.82 -37.14 -10.04
C GLY A 2 -28.34 -35.74 -10.32
N ALA A 3 -28.33 -34.87 -9.31
CA ALA A 3 -28.53 -33.45 -9.55
C ALA A 3 -27.26 -32.92 -10.21
N ALA A 4 -27.35 -32.58 -11.49
CA ALA A 4 -26.34 -31.78 -12.15
C ALA A 4 -26.33 -30.41 -11.47
N LEU A 5 -25.20 -30.04 -10.86
CA LEU A 5 -24.90 -28.67 -10.49
C LEU A 5 -24.88 -27.87 -11.79
N THR A 6 -25.92 -27.09 -12.03
CA THR A 6 -25.95 -26.08 -13.08
C THR A 6 -24.83 -25.09 -12.75
N ILE A 7 -23.79 -25.04 -13.58
CA ILE A 7 -22.83 -23.94 -13.57
C ILE A 7 -23.67 -22.70 -13.89
N GLN A 8 -23.88 -21.82 -12.91
CA GLN A 8 -24.34 -20.47 -13.20
C GLN A 8 -23.27 -19.87 -14.12
N GLU A 9 -23.66 -19.56 -15.37
CA GLU A 9 -22.83 -18.71 -16.21
C GLU A 9 -22.56 -17.43 -15.40
N LEU A 10 -21.28 -17.18 -15.07
CA LEU A 10 -20.88 -15.96 -14.41
C LEU A 10 -21.27 -14.80 -15.34
N ASP A 11 -21.96 -13.81 -14.78
CA ASP A 11 -22.32 -12.60 -15.52
C ASP A 11 -21.06 -11.75 -15.68
N ASP A 12 -20.32 -12.04 -16.75
CA ASP A 12 -19.06 -11.37 -17.08
C ASP A 12 -19.28 -10.01 -17.79
N SER A 13 -20.52 -9.54 -17.92
CA SER A 13 -20.86 -8.29 -18.60
C SER A 13 -20.20 -7.05 -17.98
N TRP A 14 -19.81 -7.12 -16.71
CA TRP A 14 -19.06 -6.06 -16.04
C TRP A 14 -17.67 -5.82 -16.67
N LEU A 15 -17.08 -6.83 -17.33
CA LEU A 15 -15.80 -6.68 -18.03
C LEU A 15 -15.91 -5.69 -19.20
N ASP A 16 -17.05 -5.66 -19.89
CA ASP A 16 -17.31 -4.72 -21.00
C ASP A 16 -17.50 -3.27 -20.50
N CYS A 17 -17.73 -3.09 -19.19
CA CYS A 17 -17.84 -1.79 -18.55
C CYS A 17 -16.49 -1.20 -18.12
N ILE A 18 -15.38 -1.94 -18.27
CA ILE A 18 -14.04 -1.46 -17.96
C ILE A 18 -13.60 -0.47 -19.05
N GLN A 19 -13.14 0.71 -18.62
CA GLN A 19 -12.66 1.76 -19.51
C GLN A 19 -11.29 2.29 -19.05
N PRO A 20 -10.46 2.84 -19.96
CA PRO A 20 -9.24 3.52 -19.55
C PRO A 20 -9.57 4.76 -18.72
N GLY A 21 -8.68 5.11 -17.79
CA GLY A 21 -8.83 6.30 -16.95
C GLY A 21 -8.79 7.60 -17.77
N TYR A 22 -8.13 7.59 -18.93
CA TYR A 22 -8.02 8.72 -19.85
C TYR A 22 -8.32 8.27 -21.28
N ASP A 23 -8.90 9.18 -22.07
CA ASP A 23 -9.09 8.98 -23.52
C ASP A 23 -7.80 9.24 -24.32
N GLU A 24 -7.86 9.05 -25.64
CA GLU A 24 -6.72 9.28 -26.55
C GLU A 24 -6.21 10.74 -26.57
N LEU A 25 -7.01 11.68 -26.08
CA LEU A 25 -6.67 13.11 -25.97
C LEU A 25 -6.17 13.48 -24.56
N GLY A 26 -6.01 12.49 -23.68
CA GLY A 26 -5.59 12.68 -22.29
C GLY A 26 -6.65 13.31 -21.40
N GLN A 27 -7.93 13.29 -21.79
CA GLN A 27 -9.04 13.74 -20.94
C GLN A 27 -9.49 12.61 -20.00
N PRO A 28 -9.79 12.90 -18.72
CA PRO A 28 -10.19 11.88 -17.76
C PRO A 28 -11.61 11.36 -18.05
N ASN A 29 -11.78 10.04 -18.10
CA ASN A 29 -13.10 9.39 -18.25
C ASN A 29 -13.87 9.29 -16.92
N PHE A 30 -13.17 9.45 -15.79
CA PHE A 30 -13.73 9.34 -14.44
C PHE A 30 -14.25 10.69 -13.89
N MET A 31 -14.20 11.75 -14.68
CA MET A 31 -14.62 13.10 -14.25
C MET A 31 -15.23 13.88 -15.42
N THR A 32 -16.30 14.62 -15.15
CA THR A 32 -16.90 15.52 -16.14
C THR A 32 -16.02 16.76 -16.34
N PRO A 33 -16.21 17.53 -17.43
CA PRO A 33 -15.54 18.82 -17.60
C PRO A 33 -15.85 19.84 -16.51
N THR A 34 -16.93 19.66 -15.75
CA THR A 34 -17.32 20.49 -14.61
C THR A 34 -16.65 20.08 -13.29
N GLY A 35 -15.90 18.96 -13.28
CA GLY A 35 -15.19 18.45 -12.11
C GLY A 35 -15.98 17.43 -11.28
N ASP A 36 -17.14 16.98 -11.75
CA ASP A 36 -17.96 16.00 -11.04
C ASP A 36 -17.47 14.58 -11.36
N LEU A 37 -17.46 13.69 -10.37
CA LEU A 37 -17.04 12.30 -10.58
C LEU A 37 -18.06 11.53 -11.42
N VAL A 38 -17.55 10.73 -12.36
CA VAL A 38 -18.32 9.79 -13.16
C VAL A 38 -18.19 8.39 -12.56
N THR A 39 -19.32 7.72 -12.33
CA THR A 39 -19.33 6.34 -11.85
C THR A 39 -18.90 5.38 -12.96
N GLY A 40 -18.14 4.35 -12.61
CA GLY A 40 -17.66 3.36 -13.57
C GLY A 40 -16.50 2.52 -13.02
N ILE A 41 -15.94 1.71 -13.92
CA ILE A 41 -14.81 0.82 -13.66
C ILE A 41 -13.65 1.27 -14.55
N PHE A 42 -12.52 1.65 -13.96
CA PHE A 42 -11.43 2.34 -14.63
C PHE A 42 -10.09 1.66 -14.40
N VAL A 43 -9.32 1.46 -15.48
CA VAL A 43 -7.89 1.12 -15.45
C VAL A 43 -7.03 2.37 -15.60
N ASP A 44 -5.73 2.28 -15.32
CA ASP A 44 -4.73 3.32 -15.63
C ASP A 44 -4.98 4.71 -15.00
N ILE A 45 -5.67 4.76 -13.84
CA ILE A 45 -5.74 5.99 -13.04
C ILE A 45 -4.45 6.09 -12.19
N PRO A 46 -3.61 7.13 -12.33
CA PRO A 46 -2.42 7.29 -11.50
C PRO A 46 -2.76 7.32 -10.01
N ASN A 47 -1.88 6.76 -9.18
CA ASN A 47 -2.10 6.65 -7.74
C ASN A 47 -2.41 7.99 -7.05
N GLU A 48 -1.63 9.03 -7.38
CA GLU A 48 -1.84 10.39 -6.85
C GLU A 48 -3.23 10.94 -7.22
N VAL A 49 -3.65 10.75 -8.47
CA VAL A 49 -4.96 11.20 -8.96
C VAL A 49 -6.07 10.47 -8.22
N TYR A 50 -6.00 9.14 -8.10
CA TYR A 50 -6.99 8.38 -7.34
C TYR A 50 -7.12 8.86 -5.90
N HIS A 51 -6.01 9.09 -5.20
CA HIS A 51 -6.06 9.58 -3.83
C HIS A 51 -6.72 10.97 -3.72
N SER A 52 -6.55 11.83 -4.74
CA SER A 52 -7.16 13.17 -4.79
C SER A 52 -8.67 13.19 -5.06
N LEU A 53 -9.26 12.12 -5.61
CA LEU A 53 -10.68 12.14 -5.99
C LEU A 53 -11.61 12.42 -4.80
N PRO A 54 -12.60 13.33 -4.91
CA PRO A 54 -13.50 13.72 -3.83
C PRO A 54 -14.61 12.70 -3.58
N ALA A 55 -14.23 11.46 -3.25
CA ALA A 55 -15.13 10.36 -2.91
C ALA A 55 -14.62 9.61 -1.67
N LEU A 56 -15.55 9.07 -0.88
CA LEU A 56 -15.21 8.31 0.31
C LEU A 56 -14.52 7.00 -0.11
N SER A 57 -13.39 6.69 0.52
CA SER A 57 -12.65 5.43 0.32
C SER A 57 -12.75 4.53 1.55
N SER A 58 -12.35 3.26 1.41
CA SER A 58 -12.28 2.34 2.55
C SER A 58 -11.32 2.84 3.65
N SER A 59 -10.19 3.44 3.29
CA SER A 59 -9.25 4.05 4.23
C SER A 59 -9.87 5.24 4.97
N GLY A 60 -10.61 6.08 4.25
CA GLY A 60 -11.41 7.15 4.84
C GLY A 60 -12.41 6.61 5.87
N LEU A 61 -13.23 5.62 5.49
CA LEU A 61 -14.20 5.04 6.41
C LEU A 61 -13.54 4.34 7.61
N LYS A 62 -12.43 3.61 7.41
CA LYS A 62 -11.65 2.99 8.48
C LYS A 62 -11.10 4.03 9.46
N LYS A 63 -10.71 5.20 8.97
CA LYS A 63 -10.28 6.32 9.83
C LYS A 63 -11.45 6.94 10.58
N PHE A 64 -12.58 7.15 9.92
CA PHE A 64 -13.82 7.63 10.53
C PHE A 64 -14.31 6.71 11.65
N ARG A 65 -14.21 5.39 11.48
CA ARG A 65 -14.50 4.41 12.53
C ARG A 65 -13.72 4.64 13.82
N VAL A 66 -12.46 5.12 13.72
CA VAL A 66 -11.69 5.45 14.94
C VAL A 66 -12.37 6.60 15.67
N SER A 67 -12.63 7.70 14.94
CA SER A 67 -13.64 8.71 15.29
C SER A 67 -13.83 9.70 14.12
N PRO A 68 -14.93 10.47 14.09
CA PRO A 68 -15.07 11.54 13.12
C PRO A 68 -13.93 12.57 13.14
N ALA A 69 -13.47 12.98 14.33
CA ALA A 69 -12.33 13.88 14.47
C ALA A 69 -11.02 13.33 13.86
N HIS A 70 -10.83 12.01 13.87
CA HIS A 70 -9.68 11.36 13.23
C HIS A 70 -9.78 11.43 11.70
N TYR A 71 -10.99 11.27 11.14
CA TYR A 71 -11.24 11.49 9.72
C TYR A 71 -10.96 12.94 9.32
N TYR A 72 -11.55 13.89 10.04
CA TYR A 72 -11.35 15.32 9.79
C TYR A 72 -9.87 15.69 9.78
N ARG A 73 -9.11 15.23 10.79
CA ARG A 73 -7.67 15.48 10.89
C ARG A 73 -6.88 14.95 9.69
N GLU A 74 -7.26 13.81 9.12
CA GLU A 74 -6.49 13.17 8.06
C GLU A 74 -6.92 13.62 6.65
N TYR A 75 -8.21 13.87 6.44
CA TYR A 75 -8.78 14.09 5.10
C TYR A 75 -9.32 15.50 4.87
N MET A 76 -9.49 16.31 5.92
CA MET A 76 -10.09 17.65 5.81
C MET A 76 -9.24 18.78 6.38
N SER A 77 -8.15 18.47 7.09
CA SER A 77 -7.29 19.49 7.69
C SER A 77 -5.95 19.59 6.97
N ASP A 78 -5.41 20.81 6.86
CA ASP A 78 -4.12 21.09 6.21
C ASP A 78 -2.89 20.72 7.07
N ILE A 79 -3.06 19.84 8.08
CA ILE A 79 -2.01 19.55 9.06
C ILE A 79 -1.33 18.23 8.75
N GLU A 80 -0.11 18.31 8.26
CA GLU A 80 0.74 17.16 8.00
C GLU A 80 1.65 16.80 9.19
N ARG A 81 1.85 15.49 9.41
CA ARG A 81 2.83 14.96 10.38
C ARG A 81 3.87 14.10 9.66
N LYS A 82 5.14 14.45 9.84
CA LYS A 82 6.26 13.70 9.27
C LYS A 82 6.49 12.39 10.03
N ARG A 83 6.76 11.31 9.29
CA ARG A 83 7.13 9.99 9.83
C ARG A 83 8.61 9.94 10.18
N THR A 84 8.99 9.00 11.04
CA THR A 84 10.42 8.71 11.28
C THR A 84 11.02 7.95 10.09
N THR A 85 12.34 8.03 9.91
CA THR A 85 13.04 7.31 8.81
C THR A 85 12.79 5.81 8.83
N VAL A 86 12.75 5.20 10.03
CA VAL A 86 12.48 3.76 10.18
C VAL A 86 11.05 3.43 9.74
N GLN A 87 10.07 4.22 10.18
CA GLN A 87 8.68 4.04 9.75
C GLN A 87 8.52 4.19 8.24
N GLN A 88 9.24 5.15 7.64
CA GLN A 88 9.21 5.35 6.20
C GLN A 88 9.78 4.14 5.46
N ARG A 89 10.97 3.65 5.83
CA ARG A 89 11.60 2.48 5.20
C ARG A 89 10.74 1.21 5.25
N THR A 90 10.09 0.96 6.39
CA THR A 90 9.17 -0.18 6.52
C THR A 90 7.97 -0.07 5.57
N LEU A 91 7.40 1.13 5.46
CA LEU A 91 6.29 1.37 4.53
C LEU A 91 6.75 1.29 3.08
N ASP A 92 7.95 1.80 2.78
CA ASP A 92 8.55 1.74 1.44
C ASP A 92 8.78 0.29 1.01
N ALA A 93 9.29 -0.58 1.89
CA ALA A 93 9.49 -2.00 1.57
C ALA A 93 8.16 -2.70 1.22
N GLY A 94 7.11 -2.42 1.98
CA GLY A 94 5.77 -2.92 1.65
C GLY A 94 5.20 -2.33 0.36
N THR A 95 5.47 -1.05 0.09
CA THR A 95 4.98 -0.35 -1.11
C THR A 95 5.66 -0.90 -2.38
N TYR A 96 6.99 -0.98 -2.40
CA TYR A 96 7.71 -1.54 -3.54
C TYR A 96 7.50 -3.05 -3.69
N GLY A 97 7.32 -3.78 -2.58
CA GLY A 97 6.95 -5.20 -2.63
C GLY A 97 5.56 -5.41 -3.24
N HIS A 98 4.59 -4.56 -2.91
CA HIS A 98 3.24 -4.56 -3.51
C HIS A 98 3.28 -4.23 -5.00
N GLU A 99 4.04 -3.21 -5.39
CA GLU A 99 4.27 -2.84 -6.80
C GLU A 99 4.93 -3.99 -7.58
N LEU A 100 5.98 -4.63 -7.05
CA LEU A 100 6.62 -5.79 -7.69
C LEU A 100 5.67 -6.98 -7.86
N VAL A 101 4.70 -7.15 -6.96
CA VAL A 101 3.72 -8.24 -7.03
C VAL A 101 2.60 -7.95 -8.03
N LEU A 102 2.17 -6.71 -8.16
CA LEU A 102 0.97 -6.34 -8.92
C LEU A 102 1.26 -5.70 -10.28
N GLU A 103 2.32 -4.91 -10.36
CA GLU A 103 2.72 -4.10 -11.51
C GLU A 103 4.26 -4.12 -11.72
N PRO A 104 4.90 -5.31 -11.89
CA PRO A 104 6.36 -5.42 -12.01
C PRO A 104 6.92 -4.73 -13.26
N ASP A 105 6.09 -4.51 -14.28
CA ASP A 105 6.51 -3.93 -15.55
C ASP A 105 7.03 -2.49 -15.39
N GLY A 106 8.24 -2.26 -15.91
CA GLY A 106 8.93 -0.98 -15.81
C GLY A 106 9.48 -0.64 -14.41
N PHE A 107 9.33 -1.50 -13.39
CA PHE A 107 9.89 -1.27 -12.06
C PHE A 107 11.40 -1.01 -12.12
N TYR A 108 12.14 -1.87 -12.83
CA TYR A 108 13.59 -1.75 -12.99
C TYR A 108 14.01 -0.62 -13.93
N ASP A 109 13.10 -0.05 -14.71
CA ASP A 109 13.35 1.15 -15.52
C ASP A 109 13.24 2.41 -14.67
N ARG A 110 12.36 2.41 -13.65
CA ARG A 110 12.15 3.53 -12.73
C ARG A 110 13.12 3.53 -11.55
N TYR A 111 13.56 2.37 -11.08
CA TYR A 111 14.29 2.25 -9.82
C TYR A 111 15.63 1.55 -9.95
N TYR A 112 16.55 1.89 -9.04
CA TYR A 112 17.79 1.14 -8.86
C TYR A 112 18.11 0.90 -7.39
N ARG A 113 18.77 -0.24 -7.13
CA ARG A 113 19.14 -0.71 -5.80
C ARG A 113 20.31 0.07 -5.22
N GLY A 114 20.16 0.58 -4.01
CA GLY A 114 21.24 1.19 -3.24
C GLY A 114 22.28 0.21 -2.70
N ILE A 115 23.45 0.73 -2.35
CA ILE A 115 24.53 -0.05 -1.74
C ILE A 115 24.18 -0.34 -0.28
N VAL A 116 24.31 -1.59 0.16
CA VAL A 116 24.09 -2.02 1.55
C VAL A 116 25.43 -2.13 2.27
N GLU A 117 25.64 -1.29 3.29
CA GLU A 117 26.91 -1.22 4.02
C GLU A 117 27.34 -2.58 4.61
N SER A 118 26.40 -3.35 5.16
CA SER A 118 26.67 -4.65 5.78
C SER A 118 27.06 -5.76 4.79
N GLN A 119 26.80 -5.57 3.50
CA GLN A 119 27.15 -6.52 2.44
C GLN A 119 28.48 -6.19 1.77
N MET A 120 29.13 -5.09 2.15
CA MET A 120 30.40 -4.68 1.55
C MET A 120 31.56 -5.54 2.06
N GLU A 121 32.54 -5.74 1.19
CA GLU A 121 33.79 -6.43 1.54
C GLU A 121 34.62 -5.67 2.59
N LYS A 122 35.48 -6.40 3.28
CA LYS A 122 36.44 -5.80 4.22
C LYS A 122 37.39 -4.87 3.46
N GLY A 123 37.61 -3.66 3.99
CA GLY A 123 38.51 -2.66 3.41
C GLY A 123 37.82 -1.47 2.76
N VAL A 124 36.48 -1.49 2.65
CA VAL A 124 35.72 -0.29 2.26
C VAL A 124 35.73 0.73 3.40
N LEU A 125 35.97 2.00 3.05
CA LEU A 125 36.01 3.12 3.99
C LEU A 125 34.66 3.84 4.02
N PHE A 126 34.05 3.94 5.20
CA PHE A 126 32.68 4.46 5.37
C PHE A 126 32.65 5.84 5.98
N THR A 127 33.47 6.08 7.00
CA THR A 127 33.41 7.29 7.82
C THR A 127 34.53 8.26 7.47
N ALA A 128 34.35 9.53 7.86
CA ALA A 128 35.43 10.51 7.72
C ALA A 128 36.68 10.10 8.52
N ASP A 129 36.51 9.40 9.64
CA ASP A 129 37.64 8.97 10.47
C ASP A 129 38.40 7.79 9.85
N ASP A 130 37.71 6.90 9.12
CA ASP A 130 38.38 5.85 8.33
C ASP A 130 39.29 6.48 7.26
N LEU A 131 38.78 7.49 6.55
CA LEU A 131 39.54 8.23 5.54
C LEU A 131 40.76 8.95 6.15
N LYS A 132 40.59 9.55 7.33
CA LYS A 132 41.70 10.22 8.03
C LYS A 132 42.80 9.25 8.43
N LYS A 133 42.46 8.07 8.96
CA LYS A 133 43.44 7.06 9.37
C LYS A 133 44.33 6.66 8.19
N GLU A 134 43.72 6.35 7.06
CA GLU A 134 44.43 5.99 5.83
C GLU A 134 45.32 7.14 5.31
N LEU A 135 44.83 8.38 5.35
CA LEU A 135 45.64 9.54 4.97
C LEU A 135 46.81 9.79 5.93
N ILE A 136 46.65 9.54 7.23
CA ILE A 136 47.74 9.64 8.23
C ILE A 136 48.82 8.58 7.94
N GLU A 137 48.43 7.34 7.67
CA GLU A 137 49.36 6.26 7.32
C GLU A 137 50.16 6.56 6.04
N LEU A 138 49.54 7.25 5.08
CA LEU A 138 50.19 7.73 3.85
C LEU A 138 50.98 9.04 4.03
N GLY A 139 51.05 9.61 5.25
CA GLY A 139 51.75 10.86 5.53
C GLY A 139 51.11 12.10 4.88
N ALA A 140 49.81 12.05 4.59
CA ALA A 140 49.08 13.09 3.88
C ALA A 140 48.25 14.00 4.81
N PRO A 141 47.90 15.23 4.37
CA PRO A 141 46.97 16.08 5.11
C PRO A 141 45.60 15.40 5.31
N HIS A 142 45.08 15.43 6.53
CA HIS A 142 43.86 14.70 6.94
C HIS A 142 42.79 15.62 7.56
N SER A 143 42.89 16.94 7.35
CA SER A 143 41.81 17.88 7.66
C SER A 143 40.93 18.13 6.42
N GLY A 144 39.66 18.49 6.65
CA GLY A 144 38.70 18.84 5.60
C GLY A 144 37.36 18.10 5.72
N LYS A 145 36.47 18.37 4.76
CA LYS A 145 35.18 17.67 4.63
C LYS A 145 35.38 16.25 4.08
N LYS A 146 34.42 15.35 4.31
CA LYS A 146 34.48 13.94 3.89
C LYS A 146 34.81 13.79 2.39
N ASP A 147 34.17 14.58 1.55
CA ASP A 147 34.35 14.51 0.08
C ASP A 147 35.75 14.97 -0.36
N GLU A 148 36.33 15.94 0.34
CA GLU A 148 37.69 16.42 0.08
C GLU A 148 38.73 15.37 0.50
N LEU A 149 38.51 14.73 1.66
CA LEU A 149 39.33 13.62 2.14
C LEU A 149 39.28 12.44 1.18
N ALA A 150 38.09 12.09 0.68
CA ALA A 150 37.90 11.00 -0.28
C ALA A 150 38.65 11.26 -1.60
N LYS A 151 38.50 12.45 -2.18
CA LYS A 151 39.23 12.86 -3.40
C LYS A 151 40.75 12.83 -3.20
N ARG A 152 41.24 13.30 -2.05
CA ARG A 152 42.67 13.28 -1.72
C ARG A 152 43.20 11.86 -1.60
N LEU A 153 42.47 10.99 -0.91
CA LEU A 153 42.85 9.60 -0.72
C LEU A 153 42.93 8.87 -2.04
N LEU A 154 41.91 8.98 -2.90
CA LEU A 154 41.91 8.33 -4.22
C LEU A 154 43.01 8.83 -5.17
N LYS A 155 43.51 10.07 -4.98
CA LYS A 155 44.65 10.57 -5.75
C LYS A 155 45.98 9.89 -5.35
N LEU A 156 46.11 9.50 -4.08
CA LEU A 156 47.32 8.87 -3.54
C LEU A 156 47.26 7.35 -3.61
N ALA A 157 46.07 6.78 -3.43
CA ALA A 157 45.78 5.36 -3.39
C ALA A 157 44.50 5.07 -4.20
N PRO A 158 44.57 5.05 -5.55
CA PRO A 158 43.41 4.86 -6.43
C PRO A 158 42.68 3.52 -6.23
N GLU A 159 43.35 2.53 -5.64
CA GLU A 159 42.81 1.20 -5.36
C GLU A 159 41.87 1.14 -4.15
N LYS A 160 41.86 2.19 -3.31
CA LYS A 160 41.02 2.22 -2.09
C LYS A 160 39.55 2.36 -2.46
N LYS A 161 38.70 1.57 -1.81
CA LYS A 161 37.24 1.64 -1.98
C LYS A 161 36.62 2.55 -0.94
N ILE A 162 35.93 3.59 -1.39
CA ILE A 162 35.30 4.59 -0.52
C ILE A 162 33.80 4.58 -0.77
N PHE A 163 33.02 4.36 0.28
CA PHE A 163 31.57 4.15 0.18
C PHE A 163 30.84 5.32 -0.52
N THR A 164 31.15 6.57 -0.17
CA THR A 164 30.50 7.74 -0.78
C THR A 164 30.80 7.87 -2.27
N VAL A 165 32.02 7.51 -2.69
CA VAL A 165 32.41 7.54 -4.11
C VAL A 165 31.68 6.46 -4.88
N MET A 166 31.57 5.25 -4.31
CA MET A 166 30.78 4.16 -4.90
C MET A 166 29.30 4.54 -5.06
N GLN A 167 28.72 5.26 -4.09
CA GLN A 167 27.35 5.77 -4.20
C GLN A 167 27.19 6.80 -5.33
N GLU A 168 28.15 7.73 -5.46
CA GLU A 168 28.14 8.71 -6.56
C GLU A 168 28.31 8.04 -7.94
N GLU A 169 29.18 7.05 -8.06
CA GLU A 169 29.37 6.28 -9.29
C GLU A 169 28.11 5.49 -9.67
N LEU A 170 27.47 4.86 -8.69
CA LEU A 170 26.21 4.15 -8.89
C LEU A 170 25.08 5.09 -9.34
N ALA A 171 24.98 6.28 -8.75
CA ALA A 171 24.01 7.28 -9.16
C ALA A 171 24.27 7.79 -10.59
N LYS A 172 25.54 8.02 -10.96
CA LYS A 172 25.92 8.39 -12.34
C LYS A 172 25.61 7.31 -13.37
N ALA A 173 25.68 6.04 -12.97
CA ALA A 173 25.29 4.92 -13.82
C ALA A 173 23.77 4.78 -13.98
N ASN A 174 22.97 5.46 -13.15
CA ASN A 174 21.51 5.39 -13.14
C ASN A 174 20.88 6.81 -13.09
N PRO A 175 21.19 7.70 -14.05
CA PRO A 175 20.84 9.13 -13.95
C PRO A 175 19.32 9.40 -13.96
N ASP A 176 18.54 8.54 -14.62
CA ASP A 176 17.10 8.72 -14.81
C ASP A 176 16.26 7.81 -13.89
N LYS A 177 16.91 7.11 -12.94
CA LYS A 177 16.24 6.19 -12.02
C LYS A 177 16.23 6.75 -10.60
N GLN A 178 15.19 6.43 -9.86
CA GLN A 178 15.09 6.75 -8.45
C GLN A 178 15.83 5.69 -7.60
N LEU A 179 16.64 6.17 -6.65
CA LEU A 179 17.33 5.33 -5.69
C LEU A 179 16.34 4.73 -4.68
N ILE A 180 16.41 3.42 -4.48
CA ILE A 180 15.80 2.74 -3.34
C ILE A 180 16.92 2.30 -2.38
N ASP A 181 16.72 2.49 -1.08
CA ASP A 181 17.63 1.97 -0.05
C ASP A 181 17.85 0.47 -0.27
N GLY A 182 19.11 0.01 -0.24
CA GLY A 182 19.42 -1.36 -0.64
C GLY A 182 18.75 -2.44 0.23
N VAL A 183 18.50 -2.16 1.51
CA VAL A 183 17.77 -3.08 2.40
C VAL A 183 16.28 -3.10 2.05
N VAL A 184 15.70 -1.92 1.80
CA VAL A 184 14.30 -1.78 1.35
C VAL A 184 14.08 -2.51 0.02
N TRP A 185 15.02 -2.40 -0.92
CA TRP A 185 14.99 -3.13 -2.18
C TRP A 185 15.01 -4.64 -1.97
N ASP A 186 15.94 -5.14 -1.15
CA ASP A 186 16.05 -6.57 -0.85
C ASP A 186 14.77 -7.10 -0.18
N ASP A 187 14.22 -6.35 0.78
CA ASP A 187 12.97 -6.69 1.46
C ASP A 187 11.77 -6.71 0.50
N ALA A 188 11.68 -5.75 -0.43
CA ALA A 188 10.64 -5.73 -1.45
C ALA A 188 10.70 -6.97 -2.37
N HIS A 189 11.92 -7.40 -2.75
CA HIS A 189 12.10 -8.62 -3.54
C HIS A 189 11.79 -9.88 -2.72
N ARG A 190 12.10 -9.91 -1.42
CA ARG A 190 11.73 -11.01 -0.52
C ARG A 190 10.22 -11.16 -0.37
N ILE A 191 9.48 -10.04 -0.34
CA ILE A 191 8.00 -10.03 -0.37
C ILE A 191 7.50 -10.69 -1.66
N MET A 192 7.96 -10.20 -2.82
CA MET A 192 7.59 -10.74 -4.13
C MET A 192 7.90 -12.25 -4.23
N ASP A 193 9.12 -12.64 -3.87
CA ASP A 193 9.57 -14.03 -3.82
C ASP A 193 8.67 -14.92 -2.96
N SER A 194 8.28 -14.44 -1.77
CA SER A 194 7.45 -15.21 -0.82
C SER A 194 6.05 -15.42 -1.38
N VAL A 195 5.48 -14.40 -2.03
CA VAL A 195 4.18 -14.49 -2.70
C VAL A 195 4.23 -15.56 -3.81
N TYR A 196 5.22 -15.48 -4.70
CA TYR A 196 5.34 -16.40 -5.84
C TYR A 196 5.82 -17.82 -5.49
N LYS A 197 6.41 -18.02 -4.30
CA LYS A 197 6.74 -19.36 -3.78
C LYS A 197 5.54 -20.05 -3.11
N SER A 198 4.50 -19.32 -2.74
CA SER A 198 3.28 -19.91 -2.17
C SER A 198 2.43 -20.59 -3.25
N VAL A 199 1.50 -21.47 -2.84
CA VAL A 199 0.65 -22.21 -3.78
C VAL A 199 -0.52 -21.36 -4.26
N ASP A 200 -1.23 -20.71 -3.34
CA ASP A 200 -2.51 -20.07 -3.63
C ASP A 200 -2.37 -18.61 -4.10
N ALA A 201 -1.38 -17.86 -3.60
CA ALA A 201 -1.26 -16.44 -3.92
C ALA A 201 -1.03 -16.18 -5.43
N PRO A 202 -0.15 -16.92 -6.14
CA PRO A 202 0.00 -16.73 -7.59
C PRO A 202 -1.29 -16.97 -8.36
N VAL A 203 -2.08 -17.98 -7.97
CA VAL A 203 -3.37 -18.31 -8.60
C VAL A 203 -4.38 -17.17 -8.42
N LEU A 204 -4.35 -16.48 -7.28
CA LEU A 204 -5.18 -15.31 -7.03
C LEU A 204 -4.72 -14.07 -7.81
N LEU A 205 -3.44 -14.03 -8.18
CA LEU A 205 -2.79 -12.96 -8.93
C LEU A 205 -2.74 -13.20 -10.44
N GLU A 206 -3.21 -14.33 -10.94
CA GLU A 206 -3.33 -14.61 -12.38
C GLU A 206 -4.59 -13.97 -12.98
N ASP A 207 -4.71 -13.97 -14.31
CA ASP A 207 -5.89 -13.57 -15.10
C ASP A 207 -6.85 -12.51 -14.50
N GLY A 208 -6.39 -11.26 -14.43
CA GLY A 208 -7.11 -10.18 -13.79
C GLY A 208 -6.49 -8.81 -14.02
N PHE A 209 -7.05 -7.82 -13.35
CA PHE A 209 -6.64 -6.43 -13.41
C PHE A 209 -6.01 -6.04 -12.07
N SER A 210 -4.84 -5.42 -12.14
CA SER A 210 -4.20 -4.77 -10.99
C SER A 210 -4.61 -3.31 -10.91
N GLU A 211 -4.64 -2.73 -9.70
CA GLU A 211 -4.96 -1.31 -9.46
C GLU A 211 -6.31 -0.84 -10.07
N LEU A 212 -7.26 -1.76 -10.27
CA LEU A 212 -8.55 -1.48 -10.91
C LEU A 212 -9.40 -0.59 -10.00
N THR A 213 -9.73 0.60 -10.48
CA THR A 213 -10.49 1.60 -9.73
C THR A 213 -11.98 1.48 -10.03
N VAL A 214 -12.81 1.43 -8.99
CA VAL A 214 -14.28 1.43 -9.11
C VAL A 214 -14.83 2.64 -8.38
N ILE A 215 -15.64 3.43 -9.08
CA ILE A 215 -16.36 4.59 -8.54
C ILE A 215 -17.86 4.31 -8.67
N ALA A 216 -18.58 4.32 -7.55
CA ALA A 216 -20.02 4.06 -7.56
C ALA A 216 -20.76 4.96 -6.58
N THR A 217 -21.98 5.33 -6.93
CA THR A 217 -22.90 5.97 -5.99
C THR A 217 -23.50 4.92 -5.08
N CYS A 218 -23.39 5.13 -3.76
CA CYS A 218 -24.05 4.28 -2.79
C CYS A 218 -25.57 4.44 -2.95
N PRO A 219 -26.32 3.35 -3.24
CA PRO A 219 -27.76 3.43 -3.49
C PRO A 219 -28.57 3.83 -2.24
N MET A 220 -27.99 3.70 -1.05
CA MET A 220 -28.70 4.01 0.20
C MET A 220 -28.45 5.43 0.70
N THR A 221 -27.22 5.95 0.56
CA THR A 221 -26.82 7.24 1.13
C THR A 221 -26.62 8.33 0.09
N GLY A 222 -26.55 7.98 -1.20
CA GLY A 222 -26.20 8.88 -2.29
C GLY A 222 -24.74 9.33 -2.30
N LEU A 223 -23.91 8.86 -1.36
CA LEU A 223 -22.48 9.16 -1.33
C LEU A 223 -21.77 8.56 -2.55
N ILE A 224 -20.83 9.31 -3.14
CA ILE A 224 -19.90 8.75 -4.12
C ILE A 224 -18.80 8.00 -3.34
N LEU A 225 -18.66 6.71 -3.64
CA LEU A 225 -17.68 5.82 -3.05
C LEU A 225 -16.63 5.44 -4.10
N LYS A 226 -15.38 5.29 -3.67
CA LYS A 226 -14.28 4.79 -4.50
C LYS A 226 -13.56 3.64 -3.81
N CYS A 227 -13.22 2.60 -4.56
CA CYS A 227 -12.25 1.61 -4.14
C CYS A 227 -11.29 1.32 -5.28
N ARG A 228 -10.12 0.79 -4.91
CA ARG A 228 -9.13 0.31 -5.86
C ARG A 228 -8.67 -1.07 -5.43
N PHE A 229 -8.88 -2.04 -6.31
CA PHE A 229 -8.47 -3.42 -6.07
C PHE A 229 -6.98 -3.56 -6.35
N ASP A 230 -6.25 -4.13 -5.40
CA ASP A 230 -4.89 -4.63 -5.64
C ASP A 230 -4.93 -5.61 -6.82
N ARG A 231 -5.85 -6.58 -6.76
CA ARG A 231 -6.16 -7.50 -7.86
C ARG A 231 -7.65 -7.82 -7.91
N LEU A 232 -8.22 -7.77 -9.11
CA LEU A 232 -9.54 -8.32 -9.41
C LEU A 232 -9.47 -9.23 -10.63
N ARG A 233 -9.70 -10.53 -10.43
CA ARG A 233 -9.71 -11.52 -11.50
C ARG A 233 -10.95 -11.38 -12.38
N ARG A 234 -10.88 -11.90 -13.61
CA ARG A 234 -11.99 -11.85 -14.57
C ARG A 234 -13.24 -12.59 -14.09
N ASP A 235 -13.07 -13.61 -13.27
CA ASP A 235 -14.15 -14.35 -12.59
C ASP A 235 -14.68 -13.65 -11.32
N ALA A 236 -14.41 -12.34 -11.17
CA ALA A 236 -14.82 -11.49 -10.06
C ALA A 236 -14.31 -11.93 -8.67
N VAL A 237 -13.21 -12.70 -8.60
CA VAL A 237 -12.48 -12.97 -7.36
C VAL A 237 -11.49 -11.84 -7.08
N ALA A 238 -11.60 -11.18 -5.93
CA ALA A 238 -10.63 -10.17 -5.52
C ALA A 238 -9.55 -10.75 -4.61
N SER A 239 -8.36 -10.16 -4.67
CA SER A 239 -7.35 -10.33 -3.65
C SER A 239 -6.64 -9.03 -3.31
N ASP A 240 -6.12 -8.97 -2.09
CA ASP A 240 -5.46 -7.79 -1.54
C ASP A 240 -4.20 -8.22 -0.76
N VAL A 241 -3.06 -7.64 -1.12
CA VAL A 241 -1.75 -7.99 -0.60
C VAL A 241 -1.46 -7.13 0.62
N LYS A 242 -1.12 -7.79 1.73
CA LYS A 242 -0.84 -7.13 3.01
C LYS A 242 0.47 -7.62 3.59
N THR A 243 1.39 -6.70 3.79
CA THR A 243 2.53 -6.97 4.66
C THR A 243 2.09 -7.04 6.13
N THR A 244 2.67 -7.97 6.86
CA THR A 244 2.37 -8.20 8.27
C THR A 244 3.64 -8.54 9.06
N MET A 245 3.55 -8.34 10.37
CA MET A 245 4.57 -8.82 11.32
C MET A 245 4.34 -10.26 11.74
N ASP A 246 3.13 -10.78 11.54
CA ASP A 246 2.70 -12.12 11.97
C ASP A 246 1.56 -12.57 11.03
N ALA A 247 1.90 -13.44 10.08
CA ALA A 247 1.02 -14.06 9.10
C ALA A 247 0.39 -15.35 9.64
N SER A 248 0.64 -15.74 10.90
CA SER A 248 -0.09 -16.84 11.52
C SER A 248 -1.59 -16.53 11.59
N PRO A 249 -2.48 -17.55 11.65
CA PRO A 249 -3.92 -17.32 11.64
C PRO A 249 -4.41 -16.40 12.77
N GLU A 250 -3.81 -16.46 13.95
CA GLU A 250 -4.17 -15.60 15.08
C GLU A 250 -3.55 -14.20 14.96
N GLY A 251 -2.30 -14.10 14.51
CA GLY A 251 -1.63 -12.83 14.25
C GLY A 251 -2.36 -11.99 13.22
N PHE A 252 -2.66 -12.61 12.07
CA PHE A 252 -3.35 -11.93 10.98
C PHE A 252 -4.81 -11.61 11.31
N ARG A 253 -5.52 -12.50 12.04
CA ARG A 253 -6.86 -12.18 12.58
C ARG A 253 -6.85 -10.91 13.42
N ARG A 254 -5.90 -10.80 14.37
CA ARG A 254 -5.77 -9.59 15.21
C ARG A 254 -5.49 -8.35 14.37
N GLN A 255 -4.69 -8.49 13.32
CA GLN A 255 -4.42 -7.39 12.39
C GLN A 255 -5.68 -6.97 11.62
N ILE A 256 -6.46 -7.93 11.10
CA ILE A 256 -7.74 -7.69 10.42
C ILE A 256 -8.69 -6.89 11.32
N GLU A 257 -8.81 -7.27 12.60
CA GLU A 257 -9.70 -6.59 13.56
C GLU A 257 -9.18 -5.20 13.93
N LYS A 258 -7.89 -5.09 14.22
CA LYS A 258 -7.23 -3.84 14.62
C LYS A 258 -7.28 -2.80 13.51
N LEU A 259 -6.84 -3.18 12.31
CA LEU A 259 -6.71 -2.28 11.16
C LEU A 259 -8.00 -2.16 10.36
N GLY A 260 -9.01 -2.99 10.62
CA GLY A 260 -10.31 -2.89 9.98
C GLY A 260 -10.36 -3.47 8.56
N TYR A 261 -9.53 -4.46 8.23
CA TYR A 261 -9.52 -5.08 6.89
C TYR A 261 -10.86 -5.77 6.55
N HIS A 262 -11.55 -6.28 7.56
CA HIS A 262 -12.91 -6.80 7.40
C HIS A 262 -13.93 -5.76 6.92
N LEU A 263 -13.76 -4.49 7.33
CA LEU A 263 -14.57 -3.38 6.81
C LEU A 263 -14.12 -2.93 5.42
N GLN A 264 -12.83 -3.10 5.10
CA GLN A 264 -12.34 -2.86 3.74
C GLN A 264 -12.96 -3.86 2.75
N GLU A 265 -12.98 -5.16 3.06
CA GLU A 265 -13.67 -6.16 2.23
C GLU A 265 -15.15 -5.79 2.06
N ALA A 266 -15.85 -5.46 3.16
CA ALA A 266 -17.27 -5.08 3.09
C ALA A 266 -17.50 -3.83 2.22
N PHE A 267 -16.63 -2.82 2.34
CA PHE A 267 -16.66 -1.62 1.52
C PHE A 267 -16.45 -1.96 0.03
N TYR A 268 -15.40 -2.72 -0.29
CA TYR A 268 -15.04 -3.07 -1.66
C TYR A 268 -16.16 -3.90 -2.30
N THR A 269 -16.69 -4.88 -1.57
CA THR A 269 -17.84 -5.70 -1.99
C THR A 269 -19.06 -4.83 -2.31
N HIS A 270 -19.35 -3.83 -1.46
CA HIS A 270 -20.49 -2.94 -1.66
C HIS A 270 -20.32 -2.06 -2.91
N VAL A 271 -19.14 -1.46 -3.10
CA VAL A 271 -18.84 -0.59 -4.25
C VAL A 271 -18.84 -1.40 -5.55
N ALA A 272 -18.19 -2.56 -5.56
CA ALA A 272 -18.16 -3.47 -6.70
C ALA A 272 -19.57 -3.87 -7.14
N ARG A 273 -20.43 -4.29 -6.20
CA ARG A 273 -21.82 -4.67 -6.50
C ARG A 273 -22.65 -3.49 -7.00
N ALA A 274 -22.42 -2.29 -6.46
CA ALA A 274 -23.09 -1.08 -6.96
C ALA A 274 -22.66 -0.73 -8.41
N ALA A 275 -21.47 -1.17 -8.84
CA ALA A 275 -20.98 -1.06 -10.21
C ALA A 275 -21.28 -2.29 -11.08
N GLY A 276 -22.06 -3.27 -10.59
CA GLY A 276 -22.43 -4.47 -11.35
C GLY A 276 -21.44 -5.63 -11.30
N ILE A 277 -20.35 -5.53 -10.52
CA ILE A 277 -19.37 -6.60 -10.37
C ILE A 277 -19.87 -7.64 -9.34
N PRO A 278 -20.06 -8.92 -9.71
CA PRO A 278 -20.65 -9.94 -8.85
C PRO A 278 -19.64 -10.57 -7.87
N ILE A 279 -18.95 -9.74 -7.09
CA ILE A 279 -17.91 -10.23 -6.16
C ILE A 279 -18.51 -11.05 -5.00
N GLU A 280 -17.95 -12.24 -4.80
CA GLU A 280 -18.29 -13.16 -3.70
C GLU A 280 -17.08 -13.47 -2.80
N HIS A 281 -15.91 -13.57 -3.42
CA HIS A 281 -14.66 -13.92 -2.76
C HIS A 281 -13.69 -12.74 -2.70
N PHE A 282 -13.08 -12.59 -1.52
CA PHE A 282 -12.08 -11.58 -1.26
C PHE A 282 -10.99 -12.19 -0.38
N TRP A 283 -9.82 -12.38 -0.97
CA TRP A 283 -8.70 -13.06 -0.34
C TRP A 283 -7.63 -12.06 0.10
N PHE A 284 -7.16 -12.19 1.33
CA PHE A 284 -6.01 -11.45 1.82
C PHE A 284 -4.75 -12.30 1.66
N ILE A 285 -3.76 -11.79 0.96
CA ILE A 285 -2.43 -12.39 0.82
C ILE A 285 -1.54 -11.73 1.87
N ALA A 286 -1.33 -12.41 2.99
CA ALA A 286 -0.58 -11.91 4.14
C ALA A 286 0.90 -12.32 4.04
N VAL A 287 1.81 -11.35 3.98
CA VAL A 287 3.24 -11.58 3.76
C VAL A 287 4.08 -11.04 4.90
N GLU A 288 4.86 -11.89 5.55
CA GLU A 288 5.96 -11.50 6.43
C GLU A 288 7.26 -11.37 5.64
N TYR A 289 8.10 -10.42 6.04
CA TYR A 289 9.45 -10.28 5.51
C TYR A 289 10.47 -9.82 6.56
N GLN A 290 10.03 -9.15 7.64
CA GLN A 290 10.95 -8.57 8.62
C GLN A 290 11.66 -9.63 9.48
N GLN A 291 10.95 -10.70 9.84
CA GLN A 291 11.47 -11.76 10.72
C GLN A 291 11.59 -13.12 10.01
N ALA A 292 10.72 -13.36 9.03
CA ALA A 292 10.71 -14.55 8.19
C ALA A 292 10.09 -14.21 6.83
N ASP A 293 10.35 -15.05 5.83
CA ASP A 293 9.76 -14.99 4.49
C ASP A 293 8.57 -15.96 4.44
N ILE A 294 7.39 -15.48 4.82
CA ILE A 294 6.16 -16.29 4.96
C ILE A 294 5.04 -15.64 4.17
N CYS A 295 4.28 -16.43 3.42
CA CYS A 295 3.09 -15.98 2.72
C CYS A 295 1.93 -16.93 3.02
N GLU A 296 0.85 -16.38 3.59
CA GLU A 296 -0.37 -17.11 3.93
C GLU A 296 -1.58 -16.42 3.31
N VAL A 297 -2.57 -17.20 2.87
CA VAL A 297 -3.76 -16.70 2.18
C VAL A 297 -4.99 -16.93 3.04
N TYR A 298 -5.78 -15.87 3.26
CA TYR A 298 -6.92 -15.89 4.17
C TYR A 298 -8.18 -15.31 3.54
N GLU A 299 -9.32 -15.94 3.79
CA GLU A 299 -10.65 -15.37 3.53
C GLU A 299 -11.42 -15.23 4.85
N ILE A 300 -12.18 -14.13 4.98
CA ILE A 300 -13.09 -13.96 6.10
C ILE A 300 -14.30 -14.88 5.91
N GLY A 301 -14.59 -15.73 6.89
CA GLY A 301 -15.71 -16.64 6.80
C GLY A 301 -17.08 -15.93 6.72
N PRO A 302 -18.15 -16.59 6.22
CA PRO A 302 -19.44 -15.96 5.91
C PRO A 302 -20.08 -15.16 7.06
N LYS A 303 -20.00 -15.68 8.30
CA LYS A 303 -20.49 -14.98 9.49
C LYS A 303 -19.72 -13.68 9.76
N GLY A 304 -18.41 -13.69 9.51
CA GLY A 304 -17.56 -12.51 9.61
C GLY A 304 -17.92 -11.48 8.54
N LYS A 305 -18.12 -11.91 7.28
CA LYS A 305 -18.54 -11.03 6.19
C LYS A 305 -19.88 -10.34 6.48
N GLN A 306 -20.88 -11.10 6.96
CA GLN A 306 -22.19 -10.55 7.34
C GLN A 306 -22.10 -9.51 8.46
N LYS A 307 -21.35 -9.81 9.52
CA LYS A 307 -21.13 -8.87 10.63
C LYS A 307 -20.41 -7.60 10.15
N SER A 308 -19.40 -7.77 9.31
CA SER A 308 -18.60 -6.65 8.80
C SER A 308 -19.41 -5.76 7.87
N MET A 309 -20.25 -6.33 7.02
CA MET A 309 -21.20 -5.58 6.18
C MET A 309 -22.17 -4.75 7.02
N PHE A 310 -22.73 -5.34 8.08
CA PHE A 310 -23.61 -4.59 9.00
C PHE A 310 -22.88 -3.39 9.64
N GLN A 311 -21.67 -3.61 10.16
CA GLN A 311 -20.86 -2.54 10.77
C GLN A 311 -20.48 -1.46 9.74
N PHE A 312 -20.07 -1.86 8.54
CA PHE A 312 -19.77 -0.97 7.42
C PHE A 312 -20.97 -0.05 7.11
N LEU A 313 -22.18 -0.61 6.97
CA LEU A 313 -23.37 0.17 6.67
C LEU A 313 -23.75 1.14 7.80
N GLN A 314 -23.55 0.75 9.06
CA GLN A 314 -23.74 1.66 10.20
C GLN A 314 -22.78 2.85 10.11
N HIS A 315 -21.50 2.60 9.89
CA HIS A 315 -20.50 3.67 9.76
C HIS A 315 -20.73 4.54 8.53
N LEU A 316 -21.21 3.98 7.43
CA LEU A 316 -21.52 4.74 6.22
C LEU A 316 -22.68 5.72 6.44
N ASN A 317 -23.75 5.29 7.12
CA ASN A 317 -24.87 6.15 7.48
C ASN A 317 -24.46 7.23 8.48
N GLU A 318 -23.65 6.87 9.49
CA GLU A 318 -23.11 7.82 10.45
C GLU A 318 -22.19 8.85 9.78
N PHE A 319 -21.34 8.41 8.84
CA PHE A 319 -20.49 9.30 8.04
C PHE A 319 -21.32 10.30 7.24
N LYS A 320 -22.40 9.84 6.59
CA LYS A 320 -23.32 10.72 5.85
C LYS A 320 -23.90 11.81 6.75
N ALA A 321 -24.46 11.43 7.90
CA ALA A 321 -25.05 12.37 8.84
C ALA A 321 -24.02 13.36 9.40
N VAL A 322 -22.83 12.88 9.81
CA VAL A 322 -21.76 13.75 10.32
C VAL A 322 -21.24 14.71 9.25
N SER A 323 -21.15 14.27 8.00
CA SER A 323 -20.71 15.13 6.90
C SER A 323 -21.72 16.23 6.57
N GLU A 324 -23.02 15.98 6.76
CA GLU A 324 -24.08 16.98 6.57
C GLU A 324 -24.18 17.94 7.76
N ASP A 325 -24.03 17.44 8.98
CA ASP A 325 -24.09 18.24 10.21
C ASP A 325 -22.78 19.00 10.49
N GLU A 326 -21.69 18.64 9.81
CA GLU A 326 -20.30 19.06 10.08
C GLU A 326 -19.84 18.83 11.55
N ASP A 327 -20.48 17.90 12.26
CA ASP A 327 -20.20 17.59 13.67
C ASP A 327 -19.12 16.52 13.80
N TRP A 328 -17.85 16.89 13.60
CA TRP A 328 -16.70 15.98 13.68
C TRP A 328 -16.27 15.68 15.13
N TYR A 329 -17.12 14.98 15.89
CA TYR A 329 -16.85 14.63 17.29
C TYR A 329 -15.70 13.63 17.49
N GLY A 330 -15.21 13.56 18.72
CA GLY A 330 -14.19 12.59 19.15
C GLY A 330 -14.77 11.18 19.33
N TYR A 331 -14.40 10.47 20.39
CA TYR A 331 -14.93 9.13 20.65
C TYR A 331 -16.40 9.10 21.10
N SER A 332 -16.94 10.22 21.58
CA SER A 332 -18.36 10.33 21.93
C SER A 332 -18.97 11.63 21.41
N LYS A 333 -20.17 11.52 20.83
CA LYS A 333 -20.91 12.66 20.27
C LYS A 333 -21.31 13.67 21.35
N ASP A 334 -21.65 13.17 22.54
CA ASP A 334 -22.06 13.98 23.69
C ASP A 334 -20.92 14.76 24.36
N ARG A 335 -19.65 14.42 24.06
CA ARG A 335 -18.44 15.05 24.64
C ARG A 335 -18.45 15.09 26.18
N THR A 336 -19.10 14.11 26.82
CA THR A 336 -19.22 14.05 28.28
C THR A 336 -18.14 13.19 28.93
N ALA A 337 -17.92 13.40 30.23
CA ALA A 337 -17.03 12.56 31.02
C ALA A 337 -17.50 11.10 31.02
N LYS A 338 -16.54 10.16 30.92
CA LYS A 338 -16.78 8.72 30.97
C LYS A 338 -15.94 8.09 32.08
N THR A 339 -16.50 7.13 32.79
CA THR A 339 -15.75 6.26 33.71
C THR A 339 -15.14 5.11 32.91
N ILE A 340 -13.89 4.74 33.22
CA ILE A 340 -13.20 3.61 32.59
C ILE A 340 -13.02 2.52 33.64
N GLU A 341 -13.45 1.31 33.33
CA GLU A 341 -13.16 0.12 34.12
C GLU A 341 -11.84 -0.50 33.67
N LEU A 342 -10.99 -0.87 34.62
CA LEU A 342 -9.78 -1.63 34.32
C LEU A 342 -10.17 -3.07 33.98
N SER A 343 -9.48 -3.65 33.00
CA SER A 343 -9.70 -5.07 32.68
C SER A 343 -9.41 -5.94 33.89
N ARG A 344 -10.07 -7.10 34.01
CA ARG A 344 -9.82 -8.07 35.09
C ARG A 344 -8.37 -8.58 35.17
N TRP A 345 -7.56 -8.27 34.16
CA TRP A 345 -6.16 -8.68 34.00
C TRP A 345 -5.18 -7.50 34.08
N ALA A 346 -5.65 -6.33 34.51
CA ALA A 346 -4.82 -5.13 34.68
C ALA A 346 -3.90 -5.22 35.91
#